data_AF-A0A7Y9BG71-F1
#
_entry.id   AF-A0A7Y9BG71-F1
#
_cell.length_a   1.000
_cell.length_b   1.000
_cell.length_c   1.000
_cell.angle_alpha   90.00
_cell.angle_beta   90.00
_cell.angle_gamma   90.00
#
_symmetry.space_group_name_H-M   'P 1'
#
loop_
_entity.id
_entity.type
_entity.pdbx_description
1 polymer ?
#
loop_
_entity_poly.entity_id
_entity_poly.type
_entity_poly.pdbx_seq_one_letter_code
_entity_poly.pdbx_strand_id
1 'polypeptide(L)'
;MEKQIIAAKLKKILNYLVSHQKNGVFPARSSYGETFSLLALSITNQEIYKEFIDEFIDSYGKKDKSHYNFHWEFNNYALLTYLESSNDPTVHANVFPLKFKGTSCTNWTILRGLSYILSNDTKKGLDEINIKIKNYQLESGLIMDDPDVKSLQYHCFSMALIAEVYERTNIETYKDSFLSAVDFISNFILKNGMAIYIGRGQEQIFGYGPLLFSLEYAFKLTNKVYYKHLFNRVFEYVFSFQREDGSIPLVIREKEKGYPEVINVNDKSFLGWYNYNNYFDYLPFFAYYLSKTLKIYKDFDLSNLNSIPNKEKYSDDNYLVFSNHNYDAVIAKPGGYWTNDLPVPLIVSKQEVLTPCYGGEQYGSLLYSPKSIPLPWGRISSQKEQFKDKIKKAAKKALGKPISNEYYFRDRLQFRFNQNSLIGEGHNVKFERHFSFREREIEIKDIIVFKRFISFTEFFPVNLFAFNLVQEQNNLYKCILNHNSLFIKGEGFKLDNDLYYCTLGEMNRIYKSLKDVSFSQGDSICYKYSLIIGDDYEV
;
A
#
# COMPACT_ATOMS: atom_id res chain seq x y z
N MET A 1 2.64 19.39 17.25
CA MET A 1 3.87 19.47 16.45
C MET A 1 3.88 20.87 15.89
N GLU A 2 5.00 21.55 15.97
CA GLU A 2 5.08 22.94 15.51
C GLU A 2 5.22 22.99 13.99
N LYS A 3 4.56 23.97 13.36
CA LYS A 3 4.68 24.24 11.92
C LYS A 3 6.15 24.34 11.44
N GLN A 4 7.04 24.83 12.31
CA GLN A 4 8.47 24.97 12.03
C GLN A 4 9.18 23.63 11.79
N ILE A 5 8.76 22.55 12.48
CA ILE A 5 9.33 21.22 12.30
C ILE A 5 9.01 20.70 10.89
N ILE A 6 7.77 20.86 10.44
CA ILE A 6 7.34 20.48 9.08
C ILE A 6 8.12 21.27 8.04
N ALA A 7 8.25 22.58 8.23
CA ALA A 7 9.01 23.44 7.33
C ALA A 7 10.50 23.04 7.25
N ALA A 8 11.13 22.73 8.38
CA ALA A 8 12.53 22.29 8.42
C ALA A 8 12.73 20.95 7.70
N LYS A 9 11.82 19.99 7.93
CA LYS A 9 11.83 18.67 7.28
C LYS A 9 11.64 18.78 5.77
N LEU A 10 10.68 19.59 5.31
CA LEU A 10 10.44 19.90 3.89
C LEU A 10 11.66 20.58 3.25
N LYS A 11 12.25 21.58 3.92
CA LYS A 11 13.42 22.29 3.40
C LYS A 11 14.58 21.35 3.07
N LYS A 12 14.83 20.33 3.90
CA LYS A 12 15.83 19.30 3.61
C LYS A 12 15.54 18.53 2.31
N ILE A 13 14.28 18.15 2.08
CA ILE A 13 13.87 17.47 0.85
C ILE A 13 14.06 18.38 -0.36
N LEU A 14 13.63 19.65 -0.28
CA LEU A 14 13.79 20.59 -1.39
C LEU A 14 15.27 20.84 -1.72
N ASN A 15 16.12 21.01 -0.70
CA ASN A 15 17.57 21.14 -0.88
C ASN A 15 18.17 19.88 -1.53
N TYR A 16 17.69 18.69 -1.17
CA TYR A 16 18.10 17.45 -1.80
C TYR A 16 17.74 17.46 -3.30
N LEU A 17 16.48 17.78 -3.66
CA LEU A 17 16.03 17.86 -5.06
C LEU A 17 16.84 18.86 -5.89
N VAL A 18 17.11 20.04 -5.32
CA VAL A 18 17.89 21.11 -5.96
C VAL A 18 19.35 20.72 -6.16
N SER A 19 19.96 20.02 -5.20
CA SER A 19 21.37 19.59 -5.32
C SER A 19 21.58 18.36 -6.22
N HIS A 20 20.51 17.60 -6.50
CA HIS A 20 20.56 16.37 -7.30
C HIS A 20 20.06 16.55 -8.74
N GLN A 21 19.75 17.77 -9.16
CA GLN A 21 19.41 18.07 -10.55
C GLN A 21 20.62 18.73 -11.25
N LYS A 22 20.69 18.60 -12.57
CA LYS A 22 21.59 19.37 -13.42
C LYS A 22 20.81 20.00 -14.57
N ASN A 23 20.72 21.33 -14.61
CA ASN A 23 19.95 22.08 -15.61
C ASN A 23 18.49 21.60 -15.73
N GLY A 24 17.84 21.37 -14.60
CA GLY A 24 16.46 20.87 -14.49
C GLY A 24 16.28 19.39 -14.82
N VAL A 25 17.37 18.62 -14.97
CA VAL A 25 17.32 17.18 -15.30
C VAL A 25 17.81 16.34 -14.12
N PHE A 26 17.04 15.32 -13.75
CA PHE A 26 17.43 14.36 -12.73
C PHE A 26 18.34 13.25 -13.27
N PRO A 27 19.22 12.66 -12.44
CA PRO A 27 20.19 11.65 -12.87
C PRO A 27 19.56 10.31 -13.22
N ALA A 28 18.37 10.01 -12.70
CA ALA A 28 17.60 8.83 -13.07
C ALA A 28 16.32 9.23 -13.81
N ARG A 29 15.68 8.25 -14.45
CA ARG A 29 14.44 8.45 -15.18
C ARG A 29 13.39 9.15 -14.31
N SER A 30 12.65 10.06 -14.93
CA SER A 30 11.48 10.74 -14.37
C SER A 30 10.40 10.84 -15.45
N SER A 31 9.14 10.73 -15.08
CA SER A 31 7.99 10.94 -15.96
C SER A 31 7.28 12.27 -15.69
N TYR A 32 7.31 12.75 -14.45
CA TYR A 32 6.70 14.00 -14.01
C TYR A 32 7.48 14.69 -12.86
N GLY A 33 8.65 14.16 -12.50
CA GLY A 33 9.48 14.72 -11.45
C GLY A 33 9.81 16.21 -11.60
N GLU A 34 10.14 16.66 -12.81
CA GLU A 34 10.50 18.05 -13.07
C GLU A 34 9.33 19.01 -12.79
N THR A 35 8.13 18.66 -13.25
CA THR A 35 6.95 19.51 -13.08
C THR A 35 6.47 19.56 -11.63
N PHE A 36 6.59 18.45 -10.89
CA PHE A 36 6.31 18.44 -9.45
C PHE A 36 7.39 19.12 -8.61
N SER A 37 8.66 19.07 -9.01
CA SER A 37 9.74 19.84 -8.35
C SER A 37 9.51 21.34 -8.51
N LEU A 38 9.25 21.80 -9.73
CA LEU A 38 8.83 23.17 -10.01
C LEU A 38 7.67 23.59 -9.11
N LEU A 39 6.63 22.78 -9.03
CA LEU A 39 5.43 23.10 -8.25
C LEU A 39 5.70 23.13 -6.74
N ALA A 40 6.49 22.19 -6.22
CA ALA A 40 6.85 22.17 -4.80
C ALA A 40 7.70 23.39 -4.41
N LEU A 41 8.67 23.77 -5.25
CA LEU A 41 9.53 24.93 -5.04
C LEU A 41 8.73 26.23 -5.11
N SER A 42 7.86 26.39 -6.12
CA SER A 42 7.04 27.60 -6.29
C SER A 42 6.07 27.83 -5.14
N ILE A 43 5.41 26.77 -4.66
CA ILE A 43 4.47 26.84 -3.54
C ILE A 43 5.19 27.18 -2.25
N THR A 44 6.43 26.72 -2.07
CA THR A 44 7.18 26.91 -0.83
C THR A 44 7.79 28.30 -0.75
N ASN A 45 8.60 28.70 -1.74
CA ASN A 45 9.16 30.04 -1.85
C ASN A 45 9.70 30.29 -3.27
N GLN A 46 8.87 30.91 -4.11
CA GLN A 46 9.22 31.16 -5.51
C GLN A 46 10.46 32.04 -5.70
N GLU A 47 10.69 33.03 -4.82
CA GLU A 47 11.82 33.95 -4.96
C GLU A 47 13.16 33.25 -4.69
N ILE A 48 13.23 32.46 -3.62
CA ILE A 48 14.46 31.73 -3.23
C ILE A 48 14.84 30.70 -4.29
N TYR A 49 13.86 30.04 -4.91
CA TYR A 49 14.10 28.93 -5.83
C TYR A 49 13.93 29.31 -7.31
N LYS A 50 13.91 30.60 -7.65
CA LYS A 50 13.60 31.08 -9.01
C LYS A 50 14.47 30.44 -10.08
N GLU A 51 15.78 30.40 -9.87
CA GLU A 51 16.74 29.81 -10.83
C GLU A 51 16.38 28.35 -11.14
N PHE A 52 16.15 27.54 -10.11
CA PHE A 52 15.79 26.13 -10.27
C PHE A 52 14.41 25.92 -10.89
N ILE A 53 13.45 26.80 -10.59
CA ILE A 53 12.14 26.80 -11.24
C ILE A 53 12.31 27.02 -12.74
N ASP A 54 13.08 28.03 -13.14
CA ASP A 54 13.34 28.34 -14.55
C ASP A 54 14.06 27.17 -15.26
N GLU A 55 15.02 26.52 -14.60
CA GLU A 55 15.69 25.31 -15.11
C GLU A 55 14.73 24.13 -15.34
N PHE A 56 13.81 23.85 -14.42
CA PHE A 56 12.82 22.78 -14.59
C PHE A 56 11.83 23.08 -15.72
N ILE A 57 11.44 24.35 -15.93
CA ILE A 57 10.60 24.76 -17.07
C ILE A 57 11.31 24.47 -18.39
N ASP A 58 12.57 24.88 -18.51
CA ASP A 58 13.37 24.70 -19.72
C ASP A 58 13.59 23.20 -20.02
N SER A 59 13.98 22.42 -19.01
CA SER A 59 14.14 20.96 -19.10
C SER A 59 12.85 20.27 -19.55
N TYR A 60 11.71 20.60 -18.94
CA TYR A 60 10.42 20.03 -19.34
C TYR A 60 10.05 20.40 -20.79
N GLY A 61 10.32 21.64 -21.20
CA GLY A 61 10.11 22.10 -22.57
C GLY A 61 10.82 21.20 -23.60
N LYS A 62 12.05 20.79 -23.30
CA LYS A 62 12.92 19.96 -24.14
C LYS A 62 12.64 18.44 -24.05
N LYS A 63 11.89 17.99 -23.04
CA LYS A 63 11.59 16.56 -22.82
C LYS A 63 10.81 15.96 -23.99
N ASP A 64 11.16 14.74 -24.39
CA ASP A 64 10.44 13.98 -25.41
C ASP A 64 9.04 13.56 -24.90
N LYS A 65 8.00 14.09 -25.55
CA LYS A 65 6.59 13.85 -25.22
C LYS A 65 5.91 12.89 -26.21
N SER A 66 6.67 12.33 -27.16
CA SER A 66 6.16 11.39 -28.16
C SER A 66 6.01 9.96 -27.64
N HIS A 67 6.68 9.64 -26.53
CA HIS A 67 6.63 8.33 -25.91
C HIS A 67 5.20 7.97 -25.46
N TYR A 68 4.69 6.79 -25.87
CA TYR A 68 3.30 6.37 -25.59
C TYR A 68 2.96 6.27 -24.09
N ASN A 69 3.97 6.06 -23.25
CA ASN A 69 3.86 6.07 -21.78
C ASN A 69 4.18 7.44 -21.15
N PHE A 70 4.09 8.56 -21.87
CA PHE A 70 4.23 9.88 -21.26
C PHE A 70 3.06 10.14 -20.29
N HIS A 71 3.37 10.60 -19.08
CA HIS A 71 2.39 10.78 -17.99
C HIS A 71 1.73 12.17 -18.08
N TRP A 72 0.93 12.38 -19.11
CA TRP A 72 0.27 13.66 -19.39
C TRP A 72 -0.56 14.18 -18.21
N GLU A 73 -1.38 13.34 -17.59
CA GLU A 73 -2.28 13.72 -16.49
C GLU A 73 -1.51 14.35 -15.30
N PHE A 74 -0.40 13.75 -14.89
CA PHE A 74 0.45 14.25 -13.81
C PHE A 74 1.12 15.58 -14.17
N ASN A 75 1.69 15.69 -15.36
CA ASN A 75 2.34 16.91 -15.82
C ASN A 75 1.35 18.06 -16.01
N ASN A 76 0.19 17.80 -16.62
CA ASN A 76 -0.87 18.79 -16.80
C ASN A 76 -1.33 19.34 -15.46
N TYR A 77 -1.63 18.47 -14.51
CA TYR A 77 -2.05 18.88 -13.17
C TYR A 77 -1.01 19.78 -12.51
N ALA A 78 0.27 19.39 -12.54
CA ALA A 78 1.32 20.17 -11.89
C ALA A 78 1.51 21.55 -12.53
N LEU A 79 1.57 21.60 -13.88
CA LEU A 79 1.76 22.84 -14.62
C LEU A 79 0.54 23.76 -14.57
N LEU A 80 -0.68 23.21 -14.64
CA LEU A 80 -1.91 24.01 -14.49
C LEU A 80 -1.99 24.63 -13.10
N THR A 81 -1.66 23.87 -12.05
CA THR A 81 -1.63 24.39 -10.67
C THR A 81 -0.58 25.50 -10.52
N TYR A 82 0.58 25.37 -11.16
CA TYR A 82 1.59 26.42 -11.19
C TYR A 82 1.11 27.68 -11.94
N LEU A 83 0.37 27.52 -13.04
CA LEU A 83 -0.14 28.63 -13.85
C LEU A 83 -1.09 29.53 -13.09
N GLU A 84 -1.89 28.98 -12.16
CA GLU A 84 -2.86 29.77 -11.39
C GLU A 84 -2.23 30.93 -10.61
N SER A 85 -0.99 30.76 -10.12
CA SER A 85 -0.28 31.80 -9.37
C SER A 85 0.76 32.56 -10.20
N SER A 86 1.26 31.99 -11.30
CA SER A 86 2.38 32.56 -12.04
C SER A 86 1.98 33.30 -13.32
N ASN A 87 0.91 32.89 -13.99
CA ASN A 87 0.58 33.28 -15.36
C ASN A 87 1.77 33.18 -16.35
N ASP A 88 2.67 32.20 -16.15
CA ASP A 88 3.88 32.05 -16.96
C ASP A 88 3.54 31.64 -18.42
N PRO A 89 3.89 32.47 -19.42
CA PRO A 89 3.56 32.20 -20.82
C PRO A 89 4.29 30.98 -21.41
N THR A 90 5.50 30.67 -20.91
CA THR A 90 6.28 29.51 -21.33
C THR A 90 5.61 28.23 -20.84
N VAL A 91 5.15 28.22 -19.58
CA VAL A 91 4.39 27.09 -19.04
C VAL A 91 3.05 26.94 -19.75
N HIS A 92 2.37 28.05 -20.04
CA HIS A 92 1.11 28.02 -20.80
C HIS A 92 1.29 27.34 -22.17
N ALA A 93 2.35 27.68 -22.91
CA ALA A 93 2.67 27.06 -24.19
C ALA A 93 3.00 25.56 -24.07
N ASN A 94 3.54 25.13 -22.94
CA ASN A 94 3.86 23.73 -22.65
C ASN A 94 2.64 22.88 -22.24
N VAL A 95 1.56 23.52 -21.79
CA VAL A 95 0.32 22.87 -21.35
C VAL A 95 -0.70 22.77 -22.48
N PHE A 96 -0.84 23.82 -23.30
CA PHE A 96 -1.89 23.92 -24.30
C PHE A 96 -1.42 23.59 -25.73
N PRO A 97 -2.23 22.88 -26.54
CA PRO A 97 -3.52 22.26 -26.18
C PRO A 97 -3.35 21.08 -25.21
N LEU A 98 -4.30 20.92 -24.28
CA LEU A 98 -4.28 19.82 -23.31
C LEU A 98 -4.29 18.46 -24.01
N LYS A 99 -3.35 17.61 -23.61
CA LYS A 99 -3.26 16.20 -24.04
C LYS A 99 -3.38 15.30 -22.84
N PHE A 100 -3.93 14.10 -23.01
CA PHE A 100 -4.05 13.10 -21.95
C PHE A 100 -3.64 11.73 -22.47
N LYS A 101 -3.08 10.89 -21.61
CA LYS A 101 -2.80 9.49 -21.94
C LYS A 101 -4.10 8.69 -22.01
N GLY A 102 -5.08 9.03 -21.17
CA GLY A 102 -6.38 8.36 -21.15
C GLY A 102 -6.38 7.07 -20.32
N THR A 103 -5.48 6.92 -19.34
CA THR A 103 -5.51 5.78 -18.42
C THR A 103 -6.84 5.78 -17.68
N SER A 104 -7.52 4.62 -17.67
CA SER A 104 -8.90 4.50 -17.21
C SER A 104 -9.03 4.21 -15.71
N CYS A 105 -7.96 3.99 -14.97
CA CYS A 105 -8.06 3.74 -13.54
C CYS A 105 -8.54 5.00 -12.80
N THR A 106 -9.07 4.82 -11.59
CA THR A 106 -9.77 5.85 -10.82
C THR A 106 -8.88 7.04 -10.54
N ASN A 107 -7.67 6.83 -10.01
CA ASN A 107 -6.82 7.96 -9.63
C ASN A 107 -6.41 8.82 -10.84
N TRP A 108 -6.09 8.21 -12.00
CA TRP A 108 -5.76 8.92 -13.24
C TRP A 108 -6.96 9.67 -13.81
N THR A 109 -8.16 9.09 -13.73
CA THR A 109 -9.39 9.71 -14.22
C THR A 109 -9.79 10.91 -13.35
N ILE A 110 -9.69 10.80 -12.02
CA ILE A 110 -9.94 11.93 -11.13
C ILE A 110 -8.93 13.06 -11.38
N LEU A 111 -7.64 12.72 -11.56
CA LEU A 111 -6.58 13.68 -11.88
C LEU A 111 -6.82 14.41 -13.21
N ARG A 112 -7.28 13.67 -14.23
CA ARG A 112 -7.69 14.24 -15.51
C ARG A 112 -8.91 15.15 -15.37
N GLY A 113 -9.92 14.72 -14.61
CA GLY A 113 -11.10 15.53 -14.29
C GLY A 113 -10.72 16.85 -13.59
N LEU A 114 -9.82 16.79 -12.62
CA LEU A 114 -9.29 17.98 -11.94
C LEU A 114 -8.49 18.88 -12.89
N SER A 115 -7.74 18.30 -13.84
CA SER A 115 -7.05 19.06 -14.88
C SER A 115 -8.04 19.83 -15.79
N TYR A 116 -9.19 19.25 -16.12
CA TYR A 116 -10.25 19.97 -16.85
C TYR A 116 -10.84 21.13 -16.02
N ILE A 117 -11.09 20.92 -14.72
CA ILE A 117 -11.57 21.99 -13.83
C ILE A 117 -10.55 23.13 -13.78
N LEU A 118 -9.27 22.81 -13.63
CA LEU A 118 -8.14 23.75 -13.65
C LEU A 118 -8.04 24.53 -14.97
N SER A 119 -8.45 23.94 -16.09
CA SER A 119 -8.45 24.59 -17.40
C SER A 119 -9.80 25.21 -17.78
N ASN A 120 -10.69 25.44 -16.82
CA ASN A 120 -12.03 26.03 -16.98
C ASN A 120 -13.05 25.18 -17.75
N ASP A 121 -12.83 23.87 -17.93
CA ASP A 121 -13.83 22.90 -18.42
C ASP A 121 -14.45 22.12 -17.24
N THR A 122 -15.06 22.86 -16.32
CA THR A 122 -15.58 22.31 -15.06
C THR A 122 -16.61 21.20 -15.29
N LYS A 123 -17.52 21.37 -16.26
CA LYS A 123 -18.56 20.37 -16.53
C LYS A 123 -17.96 19.01 -16.87
N LYS A 124 -17.04 18.97 -17.85
CA LYS A 124 -16.39 17.73 -18.25
C LYS A 124 -15.57 17.12 -17.11
N GLY A 125 -14.88 17.96 -16.35
CA GLY A 125 -14.10 17.51 -15.20
C GLY A 125 -14.95 16.81 -14.14
N LEU A 126 -16.07 17.43 -13.75
CA LEU A 126 -17.00 16.85 -12.77
C LEU A 126 -17.66 15.57 -13.29
N ASP A 127 -18.01 15.50 -14.57
CA ASP A 127 -18.59 14.30 -15.17
C ASP A 127 -17.64 13.09 -15.04
N GLU A 128 -16.34 13.26 -15.35
CA GLU A 128 -15.35 12.19 -15.20
C GLU A 128 -15.17 11.74 -13.73
N ILE A 129 -15.10 12.71 -12.80
CA ILE A 129 -14.92 12.43 -11.37
C ILE A 129 -16.15 11.72 -10.80
N ASN A 130 -17.35 12.18 -11.12
CA ASN A 130 -18.60 11.61 -10.61
C ASN A 130 -18.80 10.15 -11.02
N ILE A 131 -18.45 9.81 -12.28
CA ILE A 131 -18.48 8.42 -12.76
C ILE A 131 -17.55 7.54 -11.91
N LYS A 132 -16.38 8.06 -11.51
CA LYS A 132 -15.43 7.31 -10.69
C LYS A 132 -15.88 7.15 -9.25
N ILE A 133 -16.28 8.22 -8.59
CA ILE A 133 -16.78 8.17 -7.21
C ILE A 133 -17.96 7.20 -7.11
N LYS A 134 -18.96 7.33 -7.99
CA LYS A 134 -20.15 6.47 -7.98
C LYS A 134 -19.84 4.98 -8.13
N ASN A 135 -18.86 4.62 -8.96
CA ASN A 135 -18.58 3.23 -9.30
C ASN A 135 -17.49 2.59 -8.42
N TYR A 136 -16.62 3.39 -7.80
CA TYR A 136 -15.41 2.90 -7.16
C TYR A 136 -15.21 3.34 -5.72
N GLN A 137 -15.99 4.30 -5.20
CA GLN A 137 -16.04 4.53 -3.76
C GLN A 137 -17.08 3.62 -3.11
N LEU A 138 -16.63 2.76 -2.21
CA LEU A 138 -17.48 1.86 -1.44
C LEU A 138 -18.17 2.61 -0.30
N GLU A 139 -19.26 2.04 0.23
CA GLU A 139 -19.95 2.57 1.43
C GLU A 139 -19.03 2.68 2.66
N SER A 140 -18.00 1.83 2.75
CA SER A 140 -16.99 1.93 3.81
C SER A 140 -16.10 3.16 3.71
N GLY A 141 -16.13 3.89 2.59
CA GLY A 141 -15.29 5.04 2.27
C GLY A 141 -14.06 4.70 1.42
N LEU A 142 -13.72 3.42 1.27
CA LEU A 142 -12.61 2.97 0.40
C LEU A 142 -12.85 3.41 -1.04
N ILE A 143 -11.84 4.01 -1.65
CA ILE A 143 -11.82 4.37 -3.08
C ILE A 143 -10.93 3.35 -3.79
N MET A 144 -11.53 2.49 -4.62
CA MET A 144 -10.82 1.48 -5.39
C MET A 144 -10.19 2.10 -6.64
N ASP A 145 -8.98 1.66 -6.99
CA ASP A 145 -8.31 2.19 -8.19
C ASP A 145 -8.88 1.59 -9.49
N ASP A 146 -9.25 0.32 -9.42
CA ASP A 146 -9.87 -0.49 -10.47
C ASP A 146 -10.68 -1.60 -9.78
N PRO A 147 -11.51 -2.38 -10.50
CA PRO A 147 -12.18 -3.53 -9.91
C PRO A 147 -11.17 -4.45 -9.22
N ASP A 148 -11.42 -4.78 -7.95
CA ASP A 148 -10.55 -5.59 -7.08
C ASP A 148 -9.15 -5.01 -6.74
N VAL A 149 -8.88 -3.73 -7.07
CA VAL A 149 -7.63 -3.05 -6.70
C VAL A 149 -7.84 -2.17 -5.47
N LYS A 150 -7.47 -2.72 -4.31
CA LYS A 150 -7.70 -2.12 -2.98
C LYS A 150 -6.41 -1.53 -2.39
N SER A 151 -5.73 -0.71 -3.19
CA SER A 151 -4.50 -0.04 -2.78
C SER A 151 -4.79 1.13 -1.85
N LEU A 152 -4.26 1.07 -0.62
CA LEU A 152 -4.34 2.20 0.32
C LEU A 152 -3.57 3.43 -0.20
N GLN A 153 -2.51 3.23 -0.98
CA GLN A 153 -1.80 4.29 -1.66
C GLN A 153 -2.71 5.05 -2.65
N TYR A 154 -3.36 4.33 -3.58
CA TYR A 154 -4.20 4.96 -4.59
C TYR A 154 -5.51 5.51 -4.01
N HIS A 155 -6.00 4.91 -2.92
CA HIS A 155 -7.06 5.49 -2.12
C HIS A 155 -6.64 6.87 -1.56
N CYS A 156 -5.47 6.98 -0.91
CA CYS A 156 -4.99 8.25 -0.37
C CYS A 156 -4.79 9.31 -1.44
N PHE A 157 -4.28 8.93 -2.61
CA PHE A 157 -4.12 9.88 -3.72
C PHE A 157 -5.47 10.36 -4.25
N SER A 158 -6.41 9.44 -4.52
CA SER A 158 -7.76 9.81 -4.98
C SER A 158 -8.50 10.67 -3.97
N MET A 159 -8.37 10.36 -2.68
CA MET A 159 -8.92 11.14 -1.56
C MET A 159 -8.42 12.59 -1.59
N ALA A 160 -7.11 12.80 -1.75
CA ALA A 160 -6.55 14.16 -1.83
C ALA A 160 -7.04 14.92 -3.06
N LEU A 161 -7.19 14.26 -4.21
CA LEU A 161 -7.74 14.90 -5.40
C LEU A 161 -9.21 15.32 -5.21
N ILE A 162 -10.03 14.49 -4.54
CA ILE A 162 -11.42 14.83 -4.22
C ILE A 162 -11.49 16.05 -3.28
N ALA A 163 -10.58 16.14 -2.30
CA ALA A 163 -10.47 17.33 -1.47
C ALA A 163 -10.21 18.60 -2.29
N GLU A 164 -9.33 18.52 -3.30
CA GLU A 164 -9.04 19.65 -4.18
C GLU A 164 -10.21 20.01 -5.11
N VAL A 165 -10.97 19.01 -5.55
CA VAL A 165 -12.23 19.26 -6.27
C VAL A 165 -13.20 20.02 -5.37
N TYR A 166 -13.32 19.65 -4.09
CA TYR A 166 -14.12 20.40 -3.13
C TYR A 166 -13.60 21.83 -2.92
N GLU A 167 -12.28 22.02 -2.73
CA GLU A 167 -11.67 23.36 -2.57
C GLU A 167 -12.04 24.32 -3.71
N ARG A 168 -12.18 23.79 -4.93
CA ARG A 168 -12.46 24.58 -6.13
C ARG A 168 -13.93 24.82 -6.40
N THR A 169 -14.77 23.86 -6.03
CA THR A 169 -16.18 23.84 -6.44
C THR A 169 -17.13 24.18 -5.31
N ASN A 170 -16.70 23.99 -4.05
CA ASN A 170 -17.53 24.05 -2.85
C ASN A 170 -18.78 23.16 -2.91
N ILE A 171 -18.76 22.08 -3.71
CA ILE A 171 -19.86 21.13 -3.81
C ILE A 171 -19.77 20.12 -2.66
N GLU A 172 -20.73 20.14 -1.74
CA GLU A 172 -20.71 19.36 -0.50
C GLU A 172 -20.62 17.84 -0.71
N THR A 173 -21.11 17.30 -1.82
CA THR A 173 -20.98 15.85 -2.10
C THR A 173 -19.52 15.40 -2.19
N TYR A 174 -18.60 16.25 -2.66
CA TYR A 174 -17.16 15.94 -2.67
C TYR A 174 -16.54 16.05 -1.29
N LYS A 175 -17.03 16.96 -0.44
CA LYS A 175 -16.62 17.03 0.96
C LYS A 175 -17.04 15.77 1.72
N ASP A 176 -18.28 15.32 1.54
CA ASP A 176 -18.79 14.10 2.18
C ASP A 176 -18.02 12.87 1.70
N SER A 177 -17.80 12.76 0.38
CA SER A 177 -16.96 11.72 -0.23
C SER A 177 -15.53 11.73 0.33
N PHE A 178 -14.91 12.92 0.45
CA PHE A 178 -13.59 13.09 1.03
C PHE A 178 -13.54 12.67 2.51
N LEU A 179 -14.46 13.15 3.34
CA LEU A 179 -14.47 12.83 4.77
C LEU A 179 -14.74 11.33 5.01
N SER A 180 -15.61 10.71 4.21
CA SER A 180 -15.82 9.26 4.24
C SER A 180 -14.52 8.49 3.91
N ALA A 181 -13.76 8.96 2.92
CA ALA A 181 -12.45 8.39 2.59
C ALA A 181 -11.43 8.57 3.72
N VAL A 182 -11.37 9.74 4.35
CA VAL A 182 -10.48 10.00 5.50
C VAL A 182 -10.84 9.09 6.69
N ASP A 183 -12.13 8.94 6.99
CA ASP A 183 -12.61 8.07 8.06
C ASP A 183 -12.30 6.59 7.78
N PHE A 184 -12.32 6.17 6.51
CA PHE A 184 -11.88 4.84 6.11
C PHE A 184 -10.40 4.62 6.42
N ILE A 185 -9.49 5.43 5.85
CA ILE A 185 -8.04 5.24 6.00
C ILE A 185 -7.58 5.42 7.44
N SER A 186 -8.28 6.23 8.23
CA SER A 186 -8.01 6.40 9.67
C SER A 186 -8.06 5.09 10.46
N ASN A 187 -8.76 4.07 9.96
CA ASN A 187 -8.82 2.73 10.59
C ASN A 187 -7.57 1.89 10.32
N PHE A 188 -6.73 2.30 9.38
CA PHE A 188 -5.53 1.59 8.93
C PHE A 188 -4.24 2.33 9.32
N ILE A 189 -4.33 3.47 10.01
CA ILE A 189 -3.15 4.13 10.56
C ILE A 189 -2.80 3.45 11.88
N LEU A 190 -1.77 2.60 11.82
CA LEU A 190 -1.26 1.87 12.99
C LEU A 190 -0.59 2.82 13.98
N LYS A 191 -0.36 2.38 15.21
CA LYS A 191 0.23 3.11 16.32
C LYS A 191 1.64 3.62 16.06
N ASN A 192 2.37 2.94 15.19
CA ASN A 192 3.68 3.42 14.73
C ASN A 192 3.58 4.43 13.58
N GLY A 193 2.39 4.69 13.04
CA GLY A 193 2.12 5.62 11.94
C GLY A 193 2.17 4.99 10.54
N MET A 194 2.48 3.71 10.44
CA MET A 194 2.40 2.94 9.21
C MET A 194 0.94 2.87 8.72
N ALA A 195 0.72 3.10 7.42
CA ALA A 195 -0.64 3.23 6.87
C ALA A 195 -0.80 2.64 5.45
N ILE A 196 0.28 2.49 4.69
CA ILE A 196 0.21 2.21 3.25
C ILE A 196 0.63 0.76 2.96
N TYR A 197 0.04 -0.23 3.63
CA TYR A 197 0.57 -1.61 3.59
C TYR A 197 -0.33 -2.65 2.89
N ILE A 198 -1.49 -2.24 2.39
CA ILE A 198 -2.40 -3.10 1.62
C ILE A 198 -2.52 -2.60 0.18
N GLY A 199 -2.45 -3.55 -0.76
CA GLY A 199 -2.56 -3.34 -2.19
C GLY A 199 -1.28 -2.78 -2.80
N ARG A 200 -1.34 -2.41 -4.09
CA ARG A 200 -0.16 -1.97 -4.84
C ARG A 200 0.47 -0.73 -4.19
N GLY A 201 1.79 -0.66 -4.23
CA GLY A 201 2.55 0.46 -3.67
C GLY A 201 2.75 0.40 -2.16
N GLN A 202 2.88 -0.80 -1.59
CA GLN A 202 3.08 -0.97 -0.16
C GLN A 202 4.27 -0.11 0.34
N GLU A 203 4.04 0.69 1.37
CA GLU A 203 4.97 1.59 2.02
C GLU A 203 5.67 2.61 1.11
N GLN A 204 5.14 2.90 -0.09
CA GLN A 204 5.76 3.92 -0.92
C GLN A 204 5.36 5.34 -0.49
N ILE A 205 6.31 6.27 -0.53
CA ILE A 205 6.11 7.69 -0.15
C ILE A 205 5.01 8.40 -0.95
N PHE A 206 4.67 7.87 -2.13
CA PHE A 206 3.59 8.39 -2.96
C PHE A 206 2.25 8.44 -2.23
N GLY A 207 1.92 7.42 -1.41
CA GLY A 207 0.68 7.42 -0.63
C GLY A 207 0.70 8.36 0.57
N TYR A 208 1.87 8.53 1.19
CA TYR A 208 2.04 9.25 2.45
C TYR A 208 1.88 10.76 2.32
N GLY A 209 2.32 11.37 1.22
CA GLY A 209 2.14 12.82 0.97
C GLY A 209 0.66 13.24 0.96
N PRO A 210 -0.16 12.66 0.06
CA PRO A 210 -1.61 12.85 0.01
C PRO A 210 -2.31 12.57 1.35
N LEU A 211 -1.88 11.55 2.09
CA LEU A 211 -2.43 11.20 3.41
C LEU A 211 -2.20 12.32 4.42
N LEU A 212 -0.96 12.82 4.55
CA LEU A 212 -0.62 13.92 5.45
C LEU A 212 -1.43 15.19 5.14
N PHE A 213 -1.53 15.55 3.85
CA PHE A 213 -2.36 16.67 3.41
C PHE A 213 -3.83 16.47 3.81
N SER A 214 -4.36 15.28 3.54
CA SER A 214 -5.78 14.97 3.76
C SER A 214 -6.14 14.94 5.24
N LEU A 215 -5.28 14.45 6.13
CA LEU A 215 -5.53 14.48 7.58
C LEU A 215 -5.57 15.92 8.12
N GLU A 216 -4.62 16.77 7.69
CA GLU A 216 -4.63 18.19 8.08
C GLU A 216 -5.84 18.93 7.48
N TYR A 217 -6.20 18.62 6.24
CA TYR A 217 -7.35 19.22 5.59
C TYR A 217 -8.68 18.80 6.24
N ALA A 218 -8.83 17.52 6.59
CA ALA A 218 -9.97 17.03 7.35
C ALA A 218 -10.07 17.69 8.74
N PHE A 219 -8.94 17.89 9.42
CA PHE A 219 -8.90 18.69 10.65
C PHE A 219 -9.36 20.13 10.40
N LYS A 220 -8.87 20.79 9.34
CA LYS A 220 -9.29 22.15 8.96
C LYS A 220 -10.81 22.25 8.74
N LEU A 221 -11.44 21.23 8.14
CA LEU A 221 -12.87 21.21 7.84
C LEU A 221 -13.75 20.86 9.04
N THR A 222 -13.26 20.03 9.97
CA THR A 222 -14.10 19.43 11.02
C THR A 222 -13.70 19.83 12.44
N ASN A 223 -12.50 20.36 12.64
CA ASN A 223 -11.83 20.56 13.92
C ASN A 223 -11.74 19.29 14.79
N LYS A 224 -11.90 18.09 14.22
CA LYS A 224 -11.73 16.82 14.95
C LYS A 224 -10.25 16.59 15.25
N VAL A 225 -9.86 16.76 16.51
CA VAL A 225 -8.47 16.57 16.99
C VAL A 225 -7.92 15.18 16.65
N TYR A 226 -8.80 14.18 16.52
CA TYR A 226 -8.45 12.84 16.06
C TYR A 226 -7.62 12.82 14.77
N TYR A 227 -7.96 13.63 13.75
CA TYR A 227 -7.17 13.67 12.51
C TYR A 227 -5.80 14.31 12.72
N LYS A 228 -5.68 15.28 13.63
CA LYS A 228 -4.40 15.89 14.00
C LYS A 228 -3.48 14.90 14.72
N HIS A 229 -4.06 14.05 15.57
CA HIS A 229 -3.34 12.95 16.23
C HIS A 229 -2.74 11.98 15.21
N LEU A 230 -3.58 11.52 14.28
CA LEU A 230 -3.16 10.62 13.20
C LEU A 230 -2.12 11.27 12.29
N PHE A 231 -2.28 12.56 11.97
CA PHE A 231 -1.29 13.33 11.22
C PHE A 231 0.09 13.27 11.88
N ASN A 232 0.17 13.59 13.17
CA ASN A 232 1.47 13.61 13.88
C ASN A 232 2.12 12.23 13.87
N ARG A 233 1.33 11.18 14.08
CA ARG A 233 1.80 9.80 14.08
C ARG A 233 2.38 9.38 12.73
N VAL A 234 1.64 9.64 11.64
CA VAL A 234 2.11 9.35 10.27
C VAL A 234 3.34 10.19 9.93
N PHE A 235 3.36 11.46 10.36
CA PHE A 235 4.50 12.34 10.13
C PHE A 235 5.76 11.82 10.83
N GLU A 236 5.66 11.48 12.12
CA GLU A 236 6.77 10.92 12.90
C GLU A 236 7.29 9.63 12.28
N TYR A 237 6.39 8.75 11.84
CA TYR A 237 6.73 7.53 11.12
C TYR A 237 7.57 7.82 9.87
N VAL A 238 7.02 8.56 8.91
CA VAL A 238 7.67 8.82 7.62
C VAL A 238 9.01 9.55 7.82
N PHE A 239 9.06 10.54 8.71
CA PHE A 239 10.25 11.36 8.93
C PHE A 239 11.30 10.75 9.85
N SER A 240 11.03 9.58 10.44
CA SER A 240 12.05 8.73 11.04
C SER A 240 12.98 8.10 9.98
N PHE A 241 12.53 8.01 8.72
CA PHE A 241 13.31 7.51 7.58
C PHE A 241 13.99 8.61 6.76
N GLN A 242 13.86 9.89 7.17
CA GLN A 242 14.58 10.97 6.50
C GLN A 242 16.07 10.88 6.82
N ARG A 243 16.88 10.74 5.78
CA ARG A 243 18.34 10.63 5.87
C ARG A 243 18.98 12.00 6.10
N GLU A 244 20.27 11.99 6.44
CA GLU A 244 21.03 13.22 6.73
C GLU A 244 21.08 14.19 5.54
N ASP A 245 21.19 13.67 4.32
CA ASP A 245 21.17 14.43 3.06
C ASP A 245 19.79 15.03 2.73
N GLY A 246 18.76 14.74 3.54
CA GLY A 246 17.39 15.20 3.36
C GLY A 246 16.50 14.27 2.52
N SER A 247 17.08 13.25 1.90
CA SER A 247 16.34 12.25 1.14
C SER A 247 15.45 11.38 2.03
N ILE A 248 14.39 10.84 1.45
CA ILE A 248 13.53 9.80 2.04
C ILE A 248 13.52 8.64 1.05
N PRO A 249 13.61 7.37 1.48
CA PRO A 249 13.52 6.24 0.56
C PRO A 249 12.16 6.24 -0.19
N LEU A 250 12.13 5.66 -1.39
CA LEU A 250 10.88 5.49 -2.15
C LEU A 250 9.92 4.59 -1.37
N VAL A 251 10.42 3.46 -0.88
CA VAL A 251 9.70 2.56 0.03
C VAL A 251 10.21 2.82 1.45
N ILE A 252 9.31 3.10 2.39
CA ILE A 252 9.61 3.40 3.79
C ILE A 252 10.24 2.18 4.49
N ARG A 253 11.56 2.04 4.33
CA ARG A 253 12.38 0.95 4.85
C ARG A 253 13.83 1.40 4.99
N GLU A 254 14.42 1.16 6.15
CA GLU A 254 15.80 1.59 6.49
C GLU A 254 16.87 1.04 5.53
N LYS A 255 16.67 -0.20 5.05
CA LYS A 255 17.62 -0.90 4.18
C LYS A 255 17.64 -0.38 2.74
N GLU A 256 16.63 0.37 2.31
CA GLU A 256 16.66 0.97 0.97
C GLU A 256 17.67 2.11 0.94
N LYS A 257 18.63 2.06 0.01
CA LYS A 257 19.67 3.08 -0.16
C LYS A 257 19.77 3.48 -1.64
N GLY A 258 19.87 4.78 -1.88
CA GLY A 258 20.00 5.33 -3.23
C GLY A 258 18.75 5.13 -4.10
N TYR A 259 18.96 5.10 -5.41
CA TYR A 259 17.95 4.87 -6.44
C TYR A 259 18.63 4.17 -7.64
N PRO A 260 17.92 3.26 -8.34
CA PRO A 260 18.45 2.66 -9.56
C PRO A 260 18.22 3.58 -10.77
N GLU A 261 19.17 3.65 -11.70
CA GLU A 261 18.96 4.30 -13.00
C GLU A 261 17.94 3.53 -13.85
N VAL A 262 18.02 2.20 -13.80
CA VAL A 262 17.09 1.27 -14.44
C VAL A 262 16.58 0.28 -13.42
N ILE A 263 15.26 0.20 -13.28
CA ILE A 263 14.62 -0.64 -12.28
C ILE A 263 14.74 -2.11 -12.67
N ASN A 264 15.25 -2.91 -11.74
CA ASN A 264 15.15 -4.37 -11.79
C ASN A 264 14.26 -4.85 -10.64
N VAL A 265 13.04 -5.29 -10.95
CA VAL A 265 12.05 -5.79 -9.97
C VAL A 265 12.45 -7.12 -9.28
N ASN A 266 13.63 -7.66 -9.64
CA ASN A 266 14.25 -8.82 -9.00
C ASN A 266 15.45 -8.45 -8.13
N ASP A 267 15.81 -7.17 -8.05
CA ASP A 267 16.86 -6.68 -7.16
C ASP A 267 16.32 -6.54 -5.73
N LYS A 268 16.89 -7.35 -4.82
CA LYS A 268 16.51 -7.39 -3.40
C LYS A 268 16.88 -6.13 -2.64
N SER A 269 17.75 -5.28 -3.19
CA SER A 269 18.03 -3.97 -2.59
C SER A 269 16.85 -2.99 -2.72
N PHE A 270 15.98 -3.20 -3.72
CA PHE A 270 14.83 -2.35 -4.05
C PHE A 270 13.49 -3.10 -3.94
N LEU A 271 13.32 -3.94 -2.91
CA LEU A 271 12.05 -4.61 -2.62
C LEU A 271 10.89 -3.61 -2.52
N GLY A 272 9.74 -3.97 -3.10
CA GLY A 272 8.57 -3.09 -3.16
C GLY A 272 8.58 -2.07 -4.30
N TRP A 273 9.66 -1.98 -5.08
CA TRP A 273 9.68 -1.19 -6.30
C TRP A 273 8.93 -1.90 -7.43
N TYR A 274 8.21 -1.10 -8.22
CA TYR A 274 7.49 -1.54 -9.40
C TYR A 274 8.23 -1.04 -10.64
N ASN A 275 8.05 -1.72 -11.76
CA ASN A 275 8.75 -1.39 -13.01
C ASN A 275 8.47 0.03 -13.57
N TYR A 276 7.45 0.71 -13.05
CA TYR A 276 7.06 2.07 -13.44
C TYR A 276 7.39 3.13 -12.37
N ASN A 277 7.89 2.73 -11.21
CA ASN A 277 8.21 3.66 -10.12
C ASN A 277 9.46 4.46 -10.44
N ASN A 278 9.45 5.78 -10.27
CA ASN A 278 10.71 6.54 -10.36
C ASN A 278 10.91 7.34 -9.08
N TYR A 279 12.13 7.28 -8.54
CA TYR A 279 12.49 8.01 -7.33
C TYR A 279 12.20 9.51 -7.44
N PHE A 280 12.68 10.09 -8.53
CA PHE A 280 12.50 11.50 -8.84
C PHE A 280 11.10 11.85 -9.34
N ASP A 281 10.20 10.88 -9.51
CA ASP A 281 8.77 11.19 -9.63
C ASP A 281 8.12 11.31 -8.24
N TYR A 282 8.44 10.38 -7.34
CA TYR A 282 7.74 10.22 -6.07
C TYR A 282 8.21 11.21 -5.00
N LEU A 283 9.50 11.52 -4.94
CA LEU A 283 10.03 12.46 -3.96
C LEU A 283 9.54 13.90 -4.19
N PRO A 284 9.56 14.46 -5.43
CA PRO A 284 8.95 15.77 -5.69
C PRO A 284 7.45 15.79 -5.48
N PHE A 285 6.74 14.73 -5.86
CA PHE A 285 5.30 14.59 -5.61
C PHE A 285 4.98 14.63 -4.11
N PHE A 286 5.76 13.90 -3.30
CA PHE A 286 5.67 13.92 -1.85
C PHE A 286 5.97 15.32 -1.29
N ALA A 287 7.04 15.97 -1.77
CA ALA A 287 7.41 17.33 -1.36
C ALA A 287 6.29 18.34 -1.67
N TYR A 288 5.66 18.24 -2.84
CA TYR A 288 4.50 19.06 -3.22
C TYR A 288 3.35 18.96 -2.21
N TYR A 289 2.92 17.75 -1.87
CA TYR A 289 1.83 17.58 -0.90
C TYR A 289 2.22 18.06 0.51
N LEU A 290 3.49 17.94 0.90
CA LEU A 290 3.98 18.56 2.13
C LEU A 290 3.97 20.08 2.08
N SER A 291 4.35 20.69 0.95
CA SER A 291 4.25 22.15 0.76
C SER A 291 2.80 22.62 0.87
N LYS A 292 1.85 21.87 0.30
CA LYS A 292 0.41 22.15 0.47
C LYS A 292 -0.05 22.00 1.91
N THR A 293 0.35 20.92 2.57
CA THR A 293 0.07 20.67 3.99
C THR A 293 0.55 21.84 4.83
N LEU A 294 1.79 22.31 4.62
CA LEU A 294 2.38 23.43 5.37
C LEU A 294 1.58 24.73 5.21
N LYS A 295 1.02 25.00 4.02
CA LYS A 295 0.18 26.19 3.78
C LYS A 295 -1.10 26.17 4.61
N ILE A 296 -1.73 25.00 4.76
CA ILE A 296 -2.99 24.86 5.49
C ILE A 296 -2.80 24.50 6.97
N TYR A 297 -1.57 24.20 7.38
CA TYR A 297 -1.26 23.71 8.72
C TYR A 297 -1.67 24.71 9.79
N LYS A 298 -2.48 24.22 10.74
CA LYS A 298 -2.88 24.94 11.95
C LYS A 298 -2.13 24.38 13.15
N ASP A 299 -1.40 25.24 13.86
CA ASP A 299 -0.79 24.84 15.13
C ASP A 299 -1.87 24.41 16.13
N PHE A 300 -1.57 23.36 16.88
CA PHE A 300 -2.47 22.79 17.86
C PHE A 300 -1.67 22.29 19.06
N ASP A 301 -2.14 22.61 20.26
CA ASP A 301 -1.50 22.18 21.49
C ASP A 301 -1.65 20.67 21.69
N LEU A 302 -0.52 19.97 21.71
CA LEU A 302 -0.45 18.52 21.83
C LEU A 302 -0.71 18.02 23.24
N SER A 303 -0.76 18.90 24.25
CA SER A 303 -1.00 18.54 25.65
C SER A 303 -2.29 17.73 25.85
N ASN A 304 -3.26 17.89 24.94
CA ASN A 304 -4.56 17.21 24.95
C ASN A 304 -4.60 15.87 24.17
N LEU A 305 -3.50 15.38 23.58
CA LEU A 305 -3.52 14.16 22.75
C LEU A 305 -3.55 12.86 23.56
N ASN A 306 -3.07 12.88 24.81
CA ASN A 306 -2.94 11.69 25.65
C ASN A 306 -4.28 11.04 26.02
N SER A 307 -5.40 11.70 25.75
CA SER A 307 -6.76 11.22 26.03
C SER A 307 -7.52 10.70 24.81
N ILE A 308 -6.93 10.73 23.60
CA ILE A 308 -7.62 10.26 22.39
C ILE A 308 -7.52 8.73 22.34
N PRO A 309 -8.63 8.00 22.55
CA PRO A 309 -8.59 6.55 22.52
C PRO A 309 -8.17 6.07 21.14
N ASN A 310 -7.24 5.12 21.10
CA ASN A 310 -7.00 4.35 19.88
C ASN A 310 -8.29 3.57 19.56
N LYS A 311 -8.62 3.45 18.28
CA LYS A 311 -9.74 2.61 17.87
C LYS A 311 -9.46 1.17 18.30
N GLU A 312 -10.40 0.53 18.99
CA GLU A 312 -10.20 -0.83 19.51
C GLU A 312 -10.45 -1.90 18.43
N LYS A 313 -11.43 -1.66 17.54
CA LYS A 313 -11.81 -2.64 16.51
C LYS A 313 -12.45 -1.98 15.28
N TYR A 314 -12.16 -2.51 14.10
CA TYR A 314 -12.89 -2.23 12.86
C TYR A 314 -13.04 -3.52 12.03
N SER A 315 -14.17 -3.69 11.36
CA SER A 315 -14.38 -4.81 10.45
C SER A 315 -15.38 -4.47 9.36
N ASP A 316 -15.09 -4.91 8.14
CA ASP A 316 -16.01 -4.91 7.01
C ASP A 316 -15.85 -6.21 6.19
N ASP A 317 -16.42 -6.28 4.98
CA ASP A 317 -16.32 -7.44 4.09
C ASP A 317 -14.91 -7.75 3.58
N ASN A 318 -13.95 -6.86 3.81
CA ASN A 318 -12.61 -6.88 3.24
C ASN A 318 -11.50 -6.82 4.29
N TYR A 319 -11.79 -6.36 5.51
CA TYR A 319 -10.79 -6.10 6.53
C TYR A 319 -11.26 -6.44 7.94
N LEU A 320 -10.29 -6.80 8.77
CA LEU A 320 -10.44 -6.91 10.21
C LEU A 320 -9.23 -6.21 10.85
N VAL A 321 -9.51 -5.20 11.66
CA VAL A 321 -8.52 -4.43 12.43
C VAL A 321 -8.84 -4.61 13.91
N PHE A 322 -7.82 -4.93 14.68
CA PHE A 322 -7.86 -5.01 16.13
C PHE A 322 -6.72 -4.17 16.70
N SER A 323 -6.99 -3.45 17.78
CA SER A 323 -6.00 -2.66 18.48
C SER A 323 -6.29 -2.69 19.98
N ASN A 324 -5.26 -2.94 20.78
CA ASN A 324 -5.32 -2.86 22.24
C ASN A 324 -4.18 -1.96 22.72
N HIS A 325 -3.77 -1.97 23.99
CA HIS A 325 -2.64 -1.13 24.44
C HIS A 325 -1.26 -1.65 24.01
N ASN A 326 -1.09 -2.95 23.74
CA ASN A 326 0.19 -3.59 23.39
C ASN A 326 0.48 -3.66 21.89
N TYR A 327 -0.54 -3.84 21.04
CA TYR A 327 -0.34 -4.02 19.60
C TYR A 327 -1.55 -3.62 18.76
N ASP A 328 -1.28 -3.43 17.48
CA ASP A 328 -2.30 -3.40 16.42
C ASP A 328 -2.14 -4.65 15.54
N ALA A 329 -3.26 -5.15 15.03
CA ALA A 329 -3.32 -6.29 14.14
C ALA A 329 -4.31 -6.03 13.01
N VAL A 330 -3.86 -6.23 11.76
CA VAL A 330 -4.69 -6.01 10.56
C VAL A 330 -4.68 -7.23 9.66
N ILE A 331 -5.86 -7.64 9.22
CA ILE A 331 -6.08 -8.75 8.31
C ILE A 331 -6.88 -8.20 7.12
N ALA A 332 -6.50 -8.63 5.92
CA ALA A 332 -7.19 -8.28 4.69
C ALA A 332 -7.60 -9.54 3.93
N LYS A 333 -8.79 -9.50 3.37
CA LYS A 333 -9.38 -10.59 2.60
C LYS A 333 -8.54 -10.88 1.35
N PRO A 334 -8.10 -12.14 1.15
CA PRO A 334 -7.39 -12.53 -0.07
C PRO A 334 -8.25 -12.39 -1.34
N GLY A 335 -7.62 -11.99 -2.45
CA GLY A 335 -8.23 -11.87 -3.76
C GLY A 335 -7.71 -10.67 -4.58
N GLY A 336 -7.85 -10.75 -5.91
CA GLY A 336 -7.34 -9.71 -6.82
C GLY A 336 -5.82 -9.77 -6.97
N TYR A 337 -5.11 -8.70 -6.61
CA TYR A 337 -3.64 -8.64 -6.60
C TYR A 337 -3.05 -9.30 -5.34
N TRP A 338 -1.85 -9.90 -5.42
CA TRP A 338 -1.17 -10.56 -4.29
C TRP A 338 -0.89 -9.59 -3.14
N THR A 339 -0.68 -8.32 -3.46
CA THR A 339 -0.46 -7.25 -2.48
C THR A 339 -1.71 -6.90 -1.68
N ASN A 340 -2.90 -7.34 -2.10
CA ASN A 340 -4.12 -7.20 -1.31
C ASN A 340 -4.18 -8.25 -0.18
N ASP A 341 -3.42 -9.34 -0.31
CA ASP A 341 -3.60 -10.53 0.51
C ASP A 341 -2.89 -10.35 1.87
N LEU A 342 -3.67 -10.29 2.95
CA LEU A 342 -3.14 -10.29 4.32
C LEU A 342 -3.91 -11.28 5.20
N PRO A 343 -3.88 -12.60 4.91
CA PRO A 343 -4.71 -13.59 5.60
C PRO A 343 -4.16 -14.03 6.97
N VAL A 344 -2.95 -13.60 7.32
CA VAL A 344 -2.39 -13.62 8.67
C VAL A 344 -2.18 -12.16 9.08
N PRO A 345 -2.38 -11.79 10.36
CA PRO A 345 -2.34 -10.39 10.74
C PRO A 345 -0.98 -9.75 10.47
N LEU A 346 -0.98 -8.55 9.88
CA LEU A 346 0.10 -7.57 10.04
C LEU A 346 0.05 -7.08 11.48
N ILE A 347 1.14 -7.20 12.24
CA ILE A 347 1.21 -6.87 13.66
C ILE A 347 2.23 -5.75 13.85
N VAL A 348 1.83 -4.72 14.59
CA VAL A 348 2.73 -3.64 15.03
C VAL A 348 2.71 -3.52 16.55
N SER A 349 3.89 -3.41 17.17
CA SER A 349 4.04 -3.21 18.61
C SER A 349 5.33 -2.45 18.94
N LYS A 350 5.27 -1.51 19.91
CA LYS A 350 6.41 -0.67 20.34
C LYS A 350 7.20 -0.03 19.18
N GLN A 351 6.50 0.53 18.19
CA GLN A 351 7.05 1.10 16.95
C GLN A 351 7.52 0.11 15.87
N GLU A 352 7.66 -1.17 16.20
CA GLU A 352 8.15 -2.19 15.26
C GLU A 352 7.03 -2.93 14.53
N VAL A 353 7.32 -3.33 13.28
CA VAL A 353 6.47 -4.20 12.46
C VAL A 353 6.90 -5.64 12.67
N LEU A 354 6.06 -6.45 13.33
CA LEU A 354 6.42 -7.79 13.78
C LEU A 354 6.16 -8.88 12.76
N THR A 355 5.17 -8.70 11.89
CA THR A 355 4.85 -9.63 10.80
C THR A 355 4.90 -8.90 9.46
N PRO A 356 5.18 -9.61 8.36
CA PRO A 356 5.28 -8.98 7.04
C PRO A 356 3.93 -8.55 6.48
N CYS A 357 3.93 -7.54 5.61
CA CYS A 357 2.91 -7.41 4.58
C CYS A 357 3.22 -8.41 3.46
N TYR A 358 2.23 -9.14 2.95
CA TYR A 358 2.48 -10.18 1.94
C TYR A 358 2.30 -9.64 0.52
N GLY A 359 2.85 -10.38 -0.45
CA GLY A 359 2.81 -10.01 -1.87
C GLY A 359 3.94 -9.07 -2.28
N GLY A 360 3.79 -8.52 -3.49
CA GLY A 360 4.74 -7.60 -4.13
C GLY A 360 4.40 -7.42 -5.61
N GLU A 361 5.35 -6.89 -6.39
CA GLU A 361 5.20 -6.72 -7.85
C GLU A 361 4.93 -8.07 -8.52
N GLN A 362 3.79 -8.19 -9.20
CA GLN A 362 3.38 -9.42 -9.87
C GLN A 362 3.96 -9.54 -11.28
N TYR A 363 4.30 -8.41 -11.89
CA TYR A 363 4.71 -8.35 -13.29
C TYR A 363 6.23 -8.37 -13.42
N GLY A 364 6.76 -9.48 -13.93
CA GLY A 364 8.19 -9.64 -14.21
C GLY A 364 9.07 -9.94 -13.00
N SER A 365 8.49 -9.99 -11.79
CA SER A 365 9.21 -10.41 -10.58
C SER A 365 9.17 -11.93 -10.40
N LEU A 366 10.32 -12.47 -9.99
CA LEU A 366 10.55 -13.82 -9.53
C LEU A 366 10.61 -13.90 -7.99
N LEU A 367 10.59 -12.75 -7.31
CA LEU A 367 10.66 -12.66 -5.83
C LEU A 367 9.31 -12.96 -5.17
N TYR A 368 8.22 -12.71 -5.88
CA TYR A 368 6.86 -12.81 -5.36
C TYR A 368 6.09 -13.92 -6.06
N SER A 369 5.30 -14.68 -5.30
CA SER A 369 4.47 -15.76 -5.86
C SER A 369 3.27 -16.05 -4.95
N PRO A 370 2.25 -16.79 -5.42
CA PRO A 370 1.17 -17.25 -4.57
C PRO A 370 1.63 -18.14 -3.40
N LYS A 371 2.79 -18.81 -3.51
CA LYS A 371 3.38 -19.60 -2.40
C LYS A 371 3.76 -18.74 -1.21
N SER A 372 4.12 -17.48 -1.45
CA SER A 372 4.54 -16.51 -0.43
C SER A 372 3.35 -15.89 0.33
N ILE A 373 2.11 -16.30 0.03
CA ILE A 373 0.90 -15.89 0.75
C ILE A 373 0.60 -16.95 1.83
N PRO A 374 0.30 -16.56 3.09
CA PRO A 374 0.16 -17.51 4.20
C PRO A 374 -1.22 -18.19 4.23
N LEU A 375 -1.51 -18.91 3.16
CA LEU A 375 -2.67 -19.76 2.96
C LEU A 375 -2.23 -21.18 2.59
N PRO A 376 -3.09 -22.18 2.83
CA PRO A 376 -2.80 -23.55 2.44
C PRO A 376 -2.60 -23.71 0.94
N TRP A 377 -1.73 -24.64 0.56
CA TRP A 377 -1.55 -25.03 -0.83
C TRP A 377 -1.00 -26.45 -0.94
N GLY A 378 -1.09 -27.07 -2.12
CA GLY A 378 -0.48 -28.39 -2.33
C GLY A 378 -0.36 -28.77 -3.81
N ARG A 379 0.34 -29.88 -4.08
CA ARG A 379 0.49 -30.48 -5.40
C ARG A 379 -0.45 -31.67 -5.54
N ILE A 380 -1.47 -31.53 -6.37
CA ILE A 380 -2.50 -32.55 -6.58
C ILE A 380 -1.91 -33.74 -7.34
N SER A 381 -2.08 -34.95 -6.81
CA SER A 381 -1.86 -36.21 -7.55
C SER A 381 -3.13 -36.65 -8.28
N SER A 382 -4.29 -36.53 -7.61
CA SER A 382 -5.57 -36.85 -8.21
C SER A 382 -6.70 -36.03 -7.57
N GLN A 383 -7.74 -35.76 -8.33
CA GLN A 383 -8.96 -35.13 -7.83
C GLN A 383 -10.14 -35.50 -8.73
N LYS A 384 -11.36 -35.43 -8.21
CA LYS A 384 -12.57 -35.58 -9.04
C LYS A 384 -12.73 -34.35 -9.95
N GLU A 385 -12.22 -34.43 -11.17
CA GLU A 385 -12.21 -33.31 -12.12
C GLU A 385 -13.62 -32.91 -12.58
N GLN A 386 -13.86 -31.60 -12.65
CA GLN A 386 -15.03 -31.08 -13.35
C GLN A 386 -14.84 -31.14 -14.87
N PHE A 387 -15.95 -31.19 -15.61
CA PHE A 387 -15.95 -31.01 -17.06
C PHE A 387 -15.26 -29.70 -17.50
N LYS A 388 -15.47 -28.60 -16.75
CA LYS A 388 -14.80 -27.31 -17.00
C LYS A 388 -13.28 -27.36 -16.80
N ASP A 389 -12.79 -28.14 -15.83
CA ASP A 389 -11.35 -28.31 -15.62
C ASP A 389 -10.71 -29.13 -16.74
N LYS A 390 -11.42 -30.15 -17.25
CA LYS A 390 -10.99 -30.90 -18.45
C LYS A 390 -10.89 -29.99 -19.67
N ILE A 391 -11.89 -29.13 -19.89
CA ILE A 391 -11.86 -28.14 -20.97
C ILE A 391 -10.71 -27.15 -20.79
N LYS A 392 -10.51 -26.59 -19.58
CA LYS A 392 -9.39 -25.67 -19.31
C LYS A 392 -8.04 -26.33 -19.53
N LYS A 393 -7.85 -27.58 -19.10
CA LYS A 393 -6.62 -28.35 -19.34
C LYS A 393 -6.41 -28.60 -20.83
N ALA A 394 -7.46 -28.98 -21.57
CA ALA A 394 -7.41 -29.17 -23.01
C ALA A 394 -7.04 -27.86 -23.74
N ALA A 395 -7.66 -26.74 -23.37
CA ALA A 395 -7.36 -25.43 -23.93
C ALA A 395 -5.93 -24.97 -23.62
N LYS A 396 -5.46 -25.14 -22.37
CA LYS A 396 -4.05 -24.83 -22.02
C LYS A 396 -3.07 -25.69 -22.81
N LYS A 397 -3.37 -26.98 -22.97
CA LYS A 397 -2.55 -27.90 -23.77
C LYS A 397 -2.49 -27.49 -25.24
N ALA A 398 -3.63 -27.10 -25.82
CA ALA A 398 -3.68 -26.59 -27.20
C ALA A 398 -2.89 -25.28 -27.38
N LEU A 399 -2.80 -24.45 -26.33
CA LEU A 399 -2.04 -23.19 -26.32
C LEU A 399 -0.57 -23.36 -25.87
N GLY A 400 -0.09 -24.61 -25.68
CA GLY A 400 1.28 -24.87 -25.20
C GLY A 400 1.56 -24.31 -23.79
N LYS A 401 0.52 -24.00 -23.01
CA LYS A 401 0.67 -23.41 -21.67
C LYS A 401 0.90 -24.53 -20.64
N PRO A 402 1.86 -24.37 -19.71
CA PRO A 402 2.11 -25.37 -18.67
C PRO A 402 0.87 -25.59 -17.80
N ILE A 403 0.58 -26.86 -17.52
CA ILE A 403 -0.46 -27.27 -16.59
C ILE A 403 0.23 -27.46 -15.23
N SER A 404 0.09 -26.46 -14.34
CA SER A 404 0.52 -26.61 -12.95
C SER A 404 -0.47 -27.50 -12.20
N ASN A 405 0.06 -28.48 -11.47
CA ASN A 405 -0.69 -29.31 -10.52
C ASN A 405 -0.81 -28.66 -9.13
N GLU A 406 -0.38 -27.40 -9.01
CA GLU A 406 -0.48 -26.65 -7.76
C GLU A 406 -1.92 -26.18 -7.52
N TYR A 407 -2.35 -26.36 -6.28
CA TYR A 407 -3.67 -25.98 -5.78
C TYR A 407 -3.48 -24.98 -4.64
N TYR A 408 -3.50 -23.70 -4.99
CA TYR A 408 -3.45 -22.61 -4.04
C TYR A 408 -4.85 -22.30 -3.53
N PHE A 409 -5.06 -22.31 -2.21
CA PHE A 409 -6.36 -21.93 -1.65
C PHE A 409 -6.71 -20.50 -2.03
N ARG A 410 -5.69 -19.62 -2.05
CA ARG A 410 -5.75 -18.24 -2.53
C ARG A 410 -6.48 -18.08 -3.86
N ASP A 411 -6.21 -18.95 -4.84
CA ASP A 411 -6.77 -18.85 -6.19
C ASP A 411 -8.06 -19.68 -6.38
N ARG A 412 -8.37 -20.58 -5.44
CA ARG A 412 -9.44 -21.60 -5.58
C ARG A 412 -10.65 -21.35 -4.69
N LEU A 413 -10.48 -20.52 -3.66
CA LEU A 413 -11.52 -20.21 -2.70
C LEU A 413 -11.98 -18.77 -2.88
N GLN A 414 -13.27 -18.55 -2.68
CA GLN A 414 -13.84 -17.21 -2.52
C GLN A 414 -13.83 -16.88 -1.03
N PHE A 415 -13.06 -15.88 -0.65
CA PHE A 415 -12.92 -15.48 0.74
C PHE A 415 -13.99 -14.47 1.15
N ARG A 416 -14.33 -14.46 2.44
CA ARG A 416 -15.13 -13.44 3.12
C ARG A 416 -14.79 -13.41 4.61
N PHE A 417 -15.06 -12.28 5.26
CA PHE A 417 -15.05 -12.23 6.71
C PHE A 417 -16.40 -12.65 7.29
N ASN A 418 -16.35 -13.28 8.46
CA ASN A 418 -17.48 -13.50 9.33
C ASN A 418 -17.01 -13.30 10.78
N GLN A 419 -17.37 -12.16 11.38
CA GLN A 419 -16.86 -11.74 12.69
C GLN A 419 -15.32 -11.77 12.72
N ASN A 420 -14.72 -12.52 13.64
CA ASN A 420 -13.27 -12.71 13.76
C ASN A 420 -12.78 -13.94 12.97
N SER A 421 -13.40 -14.25 11.82
CA SER A 421 -13.04 -15.43 11.02
C SER A 421 -12.90 -15.07 9.55
N LEU A 422 -11.86 -15.59 8.91
CA LEU A 422 -11.68 -15.57 7.47
C LEU A 422 -12.15 -16.91 6.88
N ILE A 423 -13.19 -16.89 6.05
CA ILE A 423 -13.80 -18.08 5.47
C ILE A 423 -13.54 -18.07 3.97
N GLY A 424 -12.80 -19.05 3.48
CA GLY A 424 -12.62 -19.33 2.06
C GLY A 424 -13.47 -20.52 1.63
N GLU A 425 -14.35 -20.34 0.65
CA GLU A 425 -15.19 -21.43 0.16
C GLU A 425 -14.96 -21.69 -1.32
N GLY A 426 -14.70 -22.95 -1.66
CA GLY A 426 -14.54 -23.41 -3.02
C GLY A 426 -15.26 -24.73 -3.23
N HIS A 427 -15.04 -25.29 -4.42
CA HIS A 427 -15.73 -26.50 -4.85
C HIS A 427 -15.27 -27.76 -4.11
N ASN A 428 -13.96 -27.92 -3.96
CA ASN A 428 -13.36 -29.12 -3.35
C ASN A 428 -13.11 -28.94 -1.85
N VAL A 429 -12.96 -27.70 -1.38
CA VAL A 429 -12.49 -27.40 -0.03
C VAL A 429 -13.22 -26.18 0.52
N LYS A 430 -13.51 -26.21 1.82
CA LYS A 430 -13.82 -25.03 2.64
C LYS A 430 -12.67 -24.83 3.63
N PHE A 431 -12.22 -23.59 3.78
CA PHE A 431 -11.20 -23.17 4.73
C PHE A 431 -11.78 -22.12 5.67
N GLU A 432 -11.52 -22.28 6.96
CA GLU A 432 -11.87 -21.31 7.99
C GLU A 432 -10.64 -21.03 8.83
N ARG A 433 -10.32 -19.75 9.03
CA ARG A 433 -9.30 -19.29 9.97
C ARG A 433 -9.96 -18.41 11.01
N HIS A 434 -9.97 -18.86 12.25
CA HIS A 434 -10.54 -18.13 13.38
C HIS A 434 -9.44 -17.41 14.16
N PHE A 435 -9.70 -16.16 14.54
CA PHE A 435 -8.79 -15.32 15.29
C PHE A 435 -9.35 -15.02 16.68
N SER A 436 -8.55 -15.28 17.71
CA SER A 436 -8.82 -14.93 19.10
C SER A 436 -7.75 -13.96 19.59
N PHE A 437 -8.08 -12.66 19.59
CA PHE A 437 -7.19 -11.59 20.04
C PHE A 437 -7.20 -11.48 21.57
N ARG A 438 -6.02 -11.57 22.17
CA ARG A 438 -5.76 -11.37 23.61
C ARG A 438 -4.80 -10.19 23.79
N GLU A 439 -4.46 -9.89 25.04
CA GLU A 439 -3.62 -8.76 25.42
C GLU A 439 -2.23 -8.78 24.76
N ARG A 440 -1.57 -9.95 24.70
CA ARG A 440 -0.24 -10.16 24.10
C ARG A 440 -0.16 -11.38 23.17
N GLU A 441 -1.30 -11.87 22.71
CA GLU A 441 -1.37 -13.10 21.94
C GLU A 441 -2.50 -13.00 20.91
N ILE A 442 -2.27 -13.58 19.73
CA ILE A 442 -3.32 -13.90 18.76
C ILE A 442 -3.32 -15.41 18.58
N GLU A 443 -4.34 -16.07 19.11
CA GLU A 443 -4.55 -17.49 18.91
C GLU A 443 -5.30 -17.70 17.58
N ILE A 444 -4.76 -18.57 16.73
CA ILE A 444 -5.27 -18.86 15.40
C ILE A 444 -5.64 -20.34 15.30
N LYS A 445 -6.85 -20.59 14.78
CA LYS A 445 -7.36 -21.93 14.50
C LYS A 445 -7.73 -22.05 13.03
N ASP A 446 -6.99 -22.86 12.30
CA ASP A 446 -7.25 -23.20 10.91
C ASP A 446 -8.04 -24.51 10.83
N ILE A 447 -9.14 -24.49 10.07
CA ILE A 447 -9.99 -25.65 9.80
C ILE A 447 -10.11 -25.79 8.28
N ILE A 448 -9.78 -26.97 7.76
CA ILE A 448 -9.90 -27.29 6.34
C ILE A 448 -10.86 -28.47 6.22
N VAL A 449 -11.97 -28.27 5.53
CA VAL A 449 -13.00 -29.30 5.28
C VAL A 449 -12.99 -29.67 3.81
N PHE A 450 -12.78 -30.94 3.52
CA PHE A 450 -12.76 -31.48 2.17
C PHE A 450 -14.18 -31.83 1.73
N LYS A 451 -14.72 -31.05 0.80
CA LYS A 451 -16.07 -31.26 0.24
C LYS A 451 -16.11 -32.40 -0.77
N ARG A 452 -14.96 -32.80 -1.30
CA ARG A 452 -14.80 -33.84 -2.33
C ARG A 452 -13.47 -34.55 -2.16
N PHE A 453 -13.40 -35.73 -2.79
CA PHE A 453 -12.15 -36.46 -2.89
C PHE A 453 -11.06 -35.65 -3.58
N ILE A 454 -9.93 -35.51 -2.89
CA ILE A 454 -8.71 -34.89 -3.40
C ILE A 454 -7.48 -35.56 -2.78
N SER A 455 -6.47 -35.80 -3.61
CA SER A 455 -5.19 -36.37 -3.20
C SER A 455 -4.06 -35.41 -3.53
N PHE A 456 -3.10 -35.32 -2.62
CA PHE A 456 -1.91 -34.50 -2.76
C PHE A 456 -0.66 -35.36 -2.65
N THR A 457 0.27 -35.20 -3.58
CA THR A 457 1.66 -35.68 -3.39
C THR A 457 2.32 -34.95 -2.24
N GLU A 458 2.04 -33.66 -2.12
CA GLU A 458 2.52 -32.80 -1.04
C GLU A 458 1.46 -31.74 -0.74
N PHE A 459 1.11 -31.59 0.53
CA PHE A 459 0.13 -30.63 0.98
C PHE A 459 0.65 -29.84 2.18
N PHE A 460 0.54 -28.51 2.11
CA PHE A 460 0.96 -27.58 3.13
C PHE A 460 -0.26 -26.93 3.78
N PRO A 461 -0.87 -27.57 4.78
CA PRO A 461 -2.04 -27.02 5.45
C PRO A 461 -1.72 -25.80 6.33
N VAL A 462 -0.46 -25.64 6.75
CA VAL A 462 0.03 -24.44 7.45
C VAL A 462 1.22 -23.89 6.68
N ASN A 463 1.16 -22.59 6.39
CA ASN A 463 2.15 -21.85 5.62
C ASN A 463 2.23 -20.44 6.20
N LEU A 464 3.26 -20.12 6.98
CA LEU A 464 3.42 -18.81 7.63
C LEU A 464 4.80 -18.23 7.31
N PHE A 465 4.89 -16.90 7.33
CA PHE A 465 6.15 -16.19 7.10
C PHE A 465 6.35 -15.12 8.17
N ALA A 466 7.60 -14.97 8.58
CA ALA A 466 8.02 -13.96 9.55
C ALA A 466 9.47 -13.52 9.29
N PHE A 467 9.87 -12.42 9.89
CA PHE A 467 11.22 -11.87 9.79
C PHE A 467 12.20 -12.60 10.73
N ASN A 468 13.44 -12.82 10.29
CA ASN A 468 14.55 -13.32 11.11
C ASN A 468 14.16 -14.50 12.03
N LEU A 469 13.52 -15.51 11.46
CA LEU A 469 12.90 -16.59 12.22
C LEU A 469 13.96 -17.62 12.63
N VAL A 470 14.04 -17.89 13.92
CA VAL A 470 14.87 -18.95 14.50
C VAL A 470 14.02 -19.94 15.28
N GLN A 471 14.43 -21.21 15.31
CA GLN A 471 13.79 -22.20 16.17
C GLN A 471 14.47 -22.15 17.55
N GLU A 472 13.73 -21.79 18.59
CA GLU A 472 14.26 -21.81 19.97
C GLU A 472 14.11 -23.20 20.60
N GLN A 473 12.93 -23.81 20.47
CA GLN A 473 12.60 -25.11 21.05
C GLN A 473 11.68 -25.91 20.12
N ASN A 474 11.36 -27.14 20.51
CA ASN A 474 10.34 -27.91 19.80
C ASN A 474 9.02 -27.12 19.78
N ASN A 475 8.49 -26.87 18.58
CA ASN A 475 7.22 -26.17 18.34
C ASN A 475 7.19 -24.68 18.74
N LEU A 476 8.35 -24.06 19.03
CA LEU A 476 8.47 -22.63 19.35
C LEU A 476 9.51 -21.97 18.46
N TYR A 477 9.08 -20.95 17.72
CA TYR A 477 9.91 -20.15 16.83
C TYR A 477 9.90 -18.71 17.28
N LYS A 478 11.04 -18.02 17.20
CA LYS A 478 11.19 -16.64 17.60
C LYS A 478 11.63 -15.79 16.41
N CYS A 479 10.99 -14.65 16.24
CA CYS A 479 11.39 -13.60 15.31
C CYS A 479 12.21 -12.59 16.11
N ILE A 480 13.48 -12.40 15.73
CA ILE A 480 14.37 -11.45 16.39
C ILE A 480 14.30 -10.11 15.67
N LEU A 481 13.79 -9.09 16.36
CA LEU A 481 13.72 -7.69 15.90
C LEU A 481 14.52 -6.80 16.86
N ASN A 482 14.65 -5.50 16.58
CA ASN A 482 15.59 -4.66 17.31
C ASN A 482 15.17 -4.45 18.77
N HIS A 483 13.88 -4.27 19.02
CA HIS A 483 13.35 -3.85 20.32
C HIS A 483 12.14 -4.66 20.82
N ASN A 484 11.72 -5.67 20.07
CA ASN A 484 10.57 -6.51 20.36
C ASN A 484 10.80 -7.93 19.84
N SER A 485 9.93 -8.86 20.22
CA SER A 485 9.96 -10.22 19.69
C SER A 485 8.55 -10.72 19.39
N LEU A 486 8.49 -11.58 18.38
CA LEU A 486 7.29 -12.35 18.02
C LEU A 486 7.61 -13.82 18.14
N PHE A 487 6.87 -14.53 19.00
CA PHE A 487 6.97 -15.97 19.11
C PHE A 487 5.81 -16.62 18.34
N ILE A 488 6.13 -17.66 17.58
CA ILE A 488 5.15 -18.48 16.89
C ILE A 488 5.18 -19.87 17.52
N LYS A 489 4.08 -20.26 18.16
CA LYS A 489 3.93 -21.55 18.83
C LYS A 489 2.98 -22.44 18.04
N GLY A 490 3.44 -23.59 17.57
CA GLY A 490 2.62 -24.51 16.78
C GLY A 490 3.25 -25.89 16.57
N GLU A 491 2.43 -26.94 16.64
CA GLU A 491 2.90 -28.32 16.69
C GLU A 491 3.30 -28.90 15.32
N GLY A 492 4.51 -29.45 15.25
CA GLY A 492 5.04 -30.14 14.08
C GLY A 492 5.30 -29.21 12.90
N PHE A 493 5.57 -27.94 13.18
CA PHE A 493 6.06 -26.99 12.18
C PHE A 493 7.51 -27.29 11.85
N LYS A 494 7.96 -26.80 10.70
CA LYS A 494 9.32 -26.90 10.21
C LYS A 494 9.74 -25.54 9.67
N LEU A 495 10.97 -25.15 9.96
CA LEU A 495 11.59 -23.98 9.37
C LEU A 495 12.09 -24.34 7.96
N ASP A 496 11.72 -23.52 6.98
CA ASP A 496 12.23 -23.62 5.61
C ASP A 496 13.61 -22.96 5.53
N ASN A 497 14.50 -23.54 4.72
CA ASN A 497 15.83 -22.99 4.47
C ASN A 497 15.81 -21.94 3.35
N ASP A 498 14.74 -21.91 2.55
CA ASP A 498 14.57 -20.93 1.48
C ASP A 498 14.19 -19.55 2.03
N LEU A 499 14.68 -18.51 1.35
CA LEU A 499 14.32 -17.12 1.63
C LEU A 499 13.17 -16.66 0.73
N TYR A 500 12.23 -15.95 1.36
CA TYR A 500 11.09 -15.31 0.72
C TYR A 500 11.19 -13.81 0.90
N TYR A 501 10.41 -13.03 0.15
CA TYR A 501 10.50 -11.58 0.16
C TYR A 501 9.13 -10.93 0.26
N CYS A 502 9.08 -9.83 0.98
CA CYS A 502 8.01 -8.84 0.94
C CYS A 502 8.60 -7.45 0.72
N THR A 503 7.74 -6.44 0.66
CA THR A 503 8.16 -5.04 0.54
C THR A 503 9.07 -4.58 1.69
N LEU A 504 8.86 -5.11 2.90
CA LEU A 504 9.62 -4.72 4.09
C LEU A 504 10.96 -5.44 4.25
N GLY A 505 11.19 -6.54 3.53
CA GLY A 505 12.43 -7.29 3.64
C GLY A 505 12.32 -8.77 3.34
N GLU A 506 13.35 -9.49 3.79
CA GLU A 506 13.47 -10.93 3.67
C GLU A 506 12.65 -11.62 4.77
N MET A 507 12.03 -12.74 4.42
CA MET A 507 11.19 -13.52 5.32
C MET A 507 11.64 -14.97 5.30
N ASN A 508 11.54 -15.61 6.45
CA ASN A 508 11.64 -17.06 6.58
C ASN A 508 10.24 -17.66 6.63
N ARG A 509 10.12 -18.89 6.15
CA ARG A 509 8.87 -19.63 6.16
C ARG A 509 8.89 -20.68 7.25
N ILE A 510 7.81 -20.80 8.00
CA ILE A 510 7.48 -22.00 8.77
C ILE A 510 6.25 -22.67 8.20
N TYR A 511 6.27 -23.98 8.15
CA TYR A 511 5.19 -24.73 7.53
C TYR A 511 4.96 -26.07 8.20
N LYS A 512 3.78 -26.63 7.95
CA LYS A 512 3.49 -28.04 8.16
C LYS A 512 3.22 -28.68 6.81
N SER A 513 3.76 -29.87 6.57
CA SER A 513 3.58 -30.59 5.31
C SER A 513 3.08 -32.02 5.55
N LEU A 514 2.18 -32.48 4.68
CA LEU A 514 1.71 -33.86 4.59
C LEU A 514 2.10 -34.41 3.22
N LYS A 515 2.62 -35.64 3.16
CA LYS A 515 3.04 -36.30 1.92
C LYS A 515 2.08 -37.43 1.57
N ASP A 516 1.78 -37.55 0.28
CA ASP A 516 0.99 -38.65 -0.29
C ASP A 516 -0.33 -38.90 0.45
N VAL A 517 -1.03 -37.82 0.78
CA VAL A 517 -2.29 -37.85 1.51
C VAL A 517 -3.49 -37.77 0.57
N SER A 518 -4.57 -38.45 0.96
CA SER A 518 -5.86 -38.37 0.28
C SER A 518 -6.94 -38.05 1.29
N PHE A 519 -7.86 -37.18 0.91
CA PHE A 519 -8.98 -36.77 1.74
C PHE A 519 -10.28 -37.10 1.02
N SER A 520 -11.17 -37.80 1.71
CA SER A 520 -12.53 -38.10 1.29
C SER A 520 -13.47 -36.93 1.54
N GLN A 521 -14.68 -37.00 0.99
CA GLN A 521 -15.72 -36.02 1.30
C GLN A 521 -16.09 -36.09 2.78
N GLY A 522 -16.08 -34.94 3.46
CA GLY A 522 -16.37 -34.81 4.88
C GLY A 522 -15.13 -34.83 5.77
N ASP A 523 -13.98 -35.27 5.25
CA ASP A 523 -12.72 -35.23 6.00
C ASP A 523 -12.40 -33.79 6.38
N SER A 524 -11.80 -33.63 7.56
CA SER A 524 -11.35 -32.34 8.03
C SER A 524 -10.02 -32.44 8.76
N ILE A 525 -9.25 -31.36 8.68
CA ILE A 525 -8.03 -31.17 9.46
C ILE A 525 -8.12 -29.85 10.20
N CYS A 526 -7.58 -29.82 11.41
CA CYS A 526 -7.60 -28.66 12.29
C CYS A 526 -6.19 -28.42 12.82
N TYR A 527 -5.73 -27.17 12.74
CA TYR A 527 -4.47 -26.73 13.33
C TYR A 527 -4.69 -25.53 14.22
N LYS A 528 -4.01 -25.53 15.36
CA LYS A 528 -4.02 -24.43 16.32
C LYS A 528 -2.60 -23.95 16.54
N TYR A 529 -2.40 -22.65 16.48
CA TYR A 529 -1.11 -22.00 16.74
C TYR A 529 -1.33 -20.59 17.28
N SER A 530 -0.29 -20.03 17.89
CA SER A 530 -0.36 -18.70 18.51
C SER A 530 0.75 -17.81 18.00
N LEU A 531 0.43 -16.53 17.85
CA LEU A 531 1.37 -15.42 17.64
C LEU A 531 1.46 -14.66 18.97
N ILE A 532 2.58 -14.76 19.68
CA ILE A 532 2.78 -14.18 21.01
C ILE A 532 3.73 -12.99 20.90
N ILE A 533 3.35 -11.85 21.48
CA ILE A 533 3.99 -10.55 21.31
C ILE A 533 4.64 -10.13 22.63
N GLY A 534 5.96 -9.89 22.63
CA GLY A 534 6.68 -9.42 23.81
C GLY A 534 8.15 -9.83 23.81
N ASP A 535 8.93 -9.27 24.73
CA ASP A 535 10.39 -9.38 24.74
C ASP A 535 10.88 -10.71 25.37
N ASP A 536 10.13 -11.22 26.34
CA ASP A 536 10.44 -12.44 27.09
C ASP A 536 9.24 -13.39 27.08
N TYR A 537 9.43 -14.60 26.56
CA TYR A 537 8.52 -15.71 26.80
C TYR A 537 9.09 -16.48 28.01
N GLU A 538 8.60 -16.18 29.21
CA GLU A 538 8.84 -17.05 30.37
C GLU A 538 8.16 -18.40 30.08
N VAL A 539 8.98 -19.43 29.90
CA VAL A 539 8.56 -20.81 29.52
C VAL A 539 7.80 -21.49 30.64
#